data_AF-A0A1S3X358-F1
#
_entry.id   AF-A0A1S3X358-F1
#
_cell.length_a   1.000
_cell.length_b   1.000
_cell.length_c   1.000
_cell.angle_alpha   90.00
_cell.angle_beta   90.00
_cell.angle_gamma   90.00
#
_symmetry.space_group_name_H-M   'P 1'
#
loop_
_entity.id
_entity.type
_entity.pdbx_description
1 polymer ?
#
loop_
_entity_poly.entity_id
_entity_poly.type
_entity_poly.pdbx_seq_one_letter_code
_entity_poly.pdbx_strand_id
1 'polypeptide(L)'
;MSSLTILLHPSPFLFTNPSNSKTTIFTLPNRPRILIPQSATFSASPNPPLWTISETVKAVNGRIIRWGPPGTICTDTRTLEPGQWFLPLVGQNFDAHNFITPELATKGCVGVIGNWVCEGWNNGFVKVEGDTLSSLKSLGFYARNRFSGCLIGLTGSVGKTTTKTMIALALESVGTVYYSPGNWNNEIGVALSVIGMPRDVGFGVLEMGMSREGEILELSRMCRPNVRVILNVNAAHLENFANLEEVSMAKGEILREAMPGDVCVLNGDDPLVMSLPVSVGVKKIIPLFLGKGCGEK
;
A
#
# COMPACT_ATOMS: atom_id res chain seq x y z
N MET A 1 -25.85 33.15 29.88
CA MET A 1 -24.46 33.62 30.04
C MET A 1 -23.58 32.39 29.89
N SER A 2 -22.78 32.13 28.86
CA SER A 2 -22.21 32.90 27.75
C SER A 2 -21.90 31.88 26.64
N SER A 3 -22.55 31.99 25.48
CA SER A 3 -22.30 31.11 24.32
C SER A 3 -21.06 31.58 23.56
N LEU A 4 -20.01 30.76 23.51
CA LEU A 4 -18.86 30.97 22.66
C LEU A 4 -19.22 30.48 21.24
N THR A 5 -19.52 31.43 20.36
CA THR A 5 -19.80 31.18 18.94
C THR A 5 -18.47 31.21 18.19
N ILE A 6 -17.97 30.06 17.74
CA ILE A 6 -16.84 30.02 16.81
C ILE A 6 -17.39 30.20 15.41
N LEU A 7 -17.36 31.46 14.95
CA LEU A 7 -17.60 31.82 13.55
C LEU A 7 -16.37 31.43 12.73
N LEU A 8 -16.42 30.30 12.03
CA LEU A 8 -15.52 30.03 10.91
C LEU A 8 -15.98 30.88 9.72
N HIS A 9 -15.36 32.05 9.58
CA HIS A 9 -15.46 32.88 8.38
C HIS A 9 -14.81 32.14 7.20
N PRO A 10 -15.50 31.95 6.06
CA PRO A 10 -14.82 31.66 4.81
C PRO A 10 -14.33 32.99 4.23
N SER A 11 -13.01 33.14 4.12
CA SER A 11 -12.40 34.24 3.36
C SER A 11 -12.76 34.10 1.87
N PRO A 12 -13.38 35.09 1.22
CA PRO A 12 -13.58 35.06 -0.22
C PRO A 12 -12.27 35.46 -0.92
N PHE A 13 -11.86 34.68 -1.92
CA PHE A 13 -10.88 35.12 -2.90
C PHE A 13 -11.45 36.29 -3.69
N LEU A 14 -10.91 37.49 -3.48
CA LEU A 14 -11.15 38.65 -4.32
C LEU A 14 -10.27 38.57 -5.57
N PHE A 15 -10.90 38.37 -6.73
CA PHE A 15 -10.35 38.79 -8.01
C PHE A 15 -10.93 40.16 -8.35
N THR A 16 -10.08 41.19 -8.39
CA THR A 16 -10.43 42.50 -8.93
C THR A 16 -10.13 42.53 -10.43
N ASN A 17 -11.16 42.81 -11.24
CA ASN A 17 -10.98 43.20 -12.63
C ASN A 17 -11.51 44.65 -12.77
N PRO A 18 -10.68 45.65 -13.11
CA PRO A 18 -11.10 47.04 -13.16
C PRO A 18 -11.68 47.35 -14.55
N SER A 19 -12.92 46.96 -14.79
CA SER A 19 -13.81 47.70 -15.70
C SER A 19 -15.21 47.09 -15.71
N ASN A 20 -16.19 47.99 -15.56
CA ASN A 20 -17.64 47.81 -15.63
C ASN A 20 -18.40 47.27 -14.41
N SER A 21 -19.28 48.16 -13.97
CA SER A 21 -20.28 48.09 -12.93
C SER A 21 -21.50 47.24 -13.35
N LYS A 22 -21.90 46.30 -12.48
CA LYS A 22 -23.29 45.97 -12.13
C LYS A 22 -23.32 44.77 -11.19
N THR A 23 -23.71 45.02 -9.95
CA THR A 23 -24.03 44.02 -8.93
C THR A 23 -25.35 43.34 -9.29
N THR A 24 -25.41 42.01 -9.32
CA THR A 24 -26.68 41.27 -9.34
C THR A 24 -26.58 40.12 -8.36
N ILE A 25 -27.32 40.22 -7.26
CA ILE A 25 -27.43 39.21 -6.22
C ILE A 25 -28.55 38.25 -6.62
N PHE A 26 -28.23 36.98 -6.85
CA PHE A 26 -29.22 35.92 -6.99
C PHE A 26 -29.40 35.21 -5.64
N THR A 27 -30.56 35.39 -5.00
CA THR A 27 -31.01 34.58 -3.87
C THR A 27 -31.85 33.41 -4.38
N LEU A 28 -31.52 32.19 -3.97
CA LEU A 28 -32.36 31.00 -4.19
C LEU A 28 -33.34 30.83 -3.01
N PRO A 29 -34.60 30.41 -3.26
CA PRO A 29 -35.62 30.29 -2.24
C PRO A 29 -35.50 29.00 -1.40
N ASN A 30 -36.00 29.12 -0.16
CA ASN A 30 -36.11 28.13 0.92
C ASN A 30 -36.38 26.67 0.51
N ARG A 31 -35.68 25.72 1.15
CA ARG A 31 -36.11 24.31 1.30
C ARG A 31 -36.54 24.03 2.75
N PRO A 32 -37.55 23.17 2.99
CA PRO A 32 -38.13 22.94 4.30
C PRO A 32 -37.19 22.16 5.23
N ARG A 33 -37.17 22.52 6.52
CA ARG A 33 -36.47 21.79 7.60
C ARG A 33 -37.23 20.51 7.93
N ILE A 34 -36.59 19.35 7.74
CA ILE A 34 -37.03 18.08 8.32
C ILE A 34 -36.34 17.94 9.69
N LEU A 35 -37.13 17.84 10.75
CA LEU A 35 -36.65 17.52 12.10
C LEU A 35 -36.54 15.99 12.23
N ILE A 36 -35.32 15.50 12.43
CA ILE A 36 -35.05 14.09 12.75
C ILE A 36 -34.84 13.99 14.28
N PRO A 37 -35.44 13.00 14.98
CA PRO A 37 -35.29 12.87 16.43
C PRO A 37 -33.85 12.51 16.81
N GLN A 38 -33.36 13.08 17.90
CA GLN A 38 -32.07 12.71 18.48
C GLN A 38 -32.14 11.30 19.09
N SER A 39 -31.44 10.34 18.48
CA SER A 39 -31.10 9.07 19.12
C SER A 39 -29.60 8.84 19.02
N ALA A 40 -28.94 8.87 20.19
CA ALA A 40 -27.60 8.40 20.52
C ALA A 40 -26.57 8.35 19.37
N THR A 41 -25.85 9.45 19.18
CA THR A 41 -24.64 9.48 18.35
C THR A 41 -23.47 8.86 19.11
N PHE A 42 -23.15 7.60 18.82
CA PHE A 42 -21.76 7.15 18.90
C PHE A 42 -21.03 7.90 17.78
N SER A 43 -20.12 8.82 18.13
CA SER A 43 -19.33 9.55 17.15
C SER A 43 -18.34 8.57 16.50
N ALA A 44 -18.78 7.86 15.47
CA ALA A 44 -17.88 7.13 14.60
C ALA A 44 -16.89 8.13 14.00
N SER A 45 -15.60 7.83 14.14
CA SER A 45 -14.54 8.49 13.39
C SER A 45 -14.97 8.60 11.91
N PRO A 46 -14.77 9.75 11.25
CA PRO A 46 -15.19 9.95 9.85
C PRO A 46 -14.51 8.98 8.89
N ASN A 47 -13.40 8.35 9.30
CA ASN A 47 -12.74 7.29 8.54
C ASN A 47 -12.97 5.92 9.18
N PRO A 48 -13.42 4.90 8.41
CA PRO A 48 -13.49 3.53 8.90
C PRO A 48 -12.09 3.05 9.28
N PRO A 49 -11.96 2.20 10.31
CA PRO A 49 -10.67 1.66 10.72
C PRO A 49 -10.00 0.93 9.56
N LEU A 50 -8.66 0.90 9.57
CA LEU A 50 -7.93 0.24 8.48
C LEU A 50 -8.26 -1.25 8.41
N TRP A 51 -8.34 -1.92 9.56
CA TRP A 51 -8.77 -3.31 9.68
C TRP A 51 -9.77 -3.46 10.83
N THR A 52 -10.94 -4.00 10.50
CA THR A 52 -11.85 -4.56 11.49
C THR A 52 -11.51 -6.04 11.74
N ILE A 53 -11.87 -6.57 12.91
CA ILE A 53 -11.68 -8.00 13.19
C ILE A 53 -12.39 -8.90 12.16
N SER A 54 -13.56 -8.48 11.67
CA SER A 54 -14.33 -9.22 10.66
C SER A 54 -13.59 -9.29 9.32
N GLU A 55 -12.97 -8.19 8.89
CA GLU A 55 -12.13 -8.19 7.68
C GLU A 55 -10.88 -9.03 7.86
N THR A 56 -10.21 -8.91 9.01
CA THR A 56 -9.03 -9.72 9.34
C THR A 56 -9.35 -11.20 9.24
N VAL A 57 -10.42 -11.65 9.90
CA VAL A 57 -10.85 -13.05 9.90
C VAL A 57 -11.19 -13.54 8.49
N LYS A 58 -11.90 -12.72 7.71
CA LYS A 58 -12.24 -13.05 6.32
C LYS A 58 -10.98 -13.15 5.45
N ALA A 59 -10.03 -12.25 5.63
CA ALA A 59 -8.79 -12.21 4.85
C ALA A 59 -7.90 -13.43 5.11
N VAL A 60 -7.79 -13.88 6.35
CA VAL A 60 -6.93 -15.02 6.73
C VAL A 60 -7.68 -16.35 6.79
N ASN A 61 -8.97 -16.37 6.47
CA ASN A 61 -9.86 -17.52 6.68
C ASN A 61 -9.74 -18.09 8.13
N GLY A 62 -9.68 -17.18 9.10
CA GLY A 62 -9.43 -17.51 10.50
C GLY A 62 -10.70 -17.75 11.32
N ARG A 63 -10.52 -17.88 12.64
CA ARG A 63 -11.62 -17.98 13.60
C ARG A 63 -11.41 -17.00 14.75
N ILE A 64 -12.44 -16.26 15.12
CA ILE A 64 -12.39 -15.40 16.32
C ILE A 64 -12.49 -16.31 17.54
N ILE A 65 -11.39 -16.42 18.29
CA ILE A 65 -11.39 -17.08 19.61
C ILE A 65 -11.71 -16.07 20.68
N ARG A 66 -11.18 -14.85 20.55
CA ARG A 66 -11.54 -13.71 21.40
C ARG A 66 -11.69 -12.45 20.57
N TRP A 67 -12.76 -11.72 20.82
CA TRP A 67 -13.01 -10.45 20.17
C TRP A 67 -11.96 -9.40 20.60
N GLY A 68 -11.61 -8.50 19.67
CA GLY A 68 -10.73 -7.37 19.91
C GLY A 68 -11.13 -6.19 19.04
N PRO A 69 -10.71 -4.96 19.38
CA PRO A 69 -11.06 -3.76 18.64
C PRO A 69 -10.40 -3.74 17.26
N PRO A 70 -10.88 -2.88 16.34
CA PRO A 70 -10.16 -2.58 15.09
C PRO A 70 -8.75 -2.06 15.37
N GLY A 71 -7.80 -2.37 14.50
CA GLY A 71 -6.39 -1.97 14.68
C GLY A 71 -5.52 -2.33 13.49
N THR A 72 -4.40 -1.63 13.30
CA THR A 72 -3.43 -1.98 12.24
C THR A 72 -2.64 -3.23 12.63
N ILE A 73 -1.90 -3.81 11.70
CA ILE A 73 -1.21 -5.11 11.89
C ILE A 73 0.29 -4.88 11.91
N CYS A 74 0.97 -5.47 12.89
CA CYS A 74 2.41 -5.42 13.06
C CYS A 74 2.97 -6.84 13.23
N THR A 75 4.16 -7.10 12.68
CA THR A 75 4.83 -8.40 12.74
C THR A 75 6.09 -8.39 13.62
N ASP A 76 6.42 -7.25 14.24
CA ASP A 76 7.62 -7.08 15.07
C ASP A 76 7.27 -6.42 16.41
N THR A 77 7.43 -7.16 17.50
CA THR A 77 7.09 -6.70 18.86
C THR A 77 7.96 -5.56 19.36
N ARG A 78 9.12 -5.32 18.73
CA ARG A 78 10.04 -4.21 19.08
C ARG A 78 9.52 -2.87 18.60
N THR A 79 8.76 -2.87 17.51
CA THR A 79 8.17 -1.68 16.88
C THR A 79 6.66 -1.62 17.05
N LEU A 80 6.08 -2.51 17.86
CA LEU A 80 4.64 -2.54 18.08
C LEU A 80 4.19 -1.26 18.79
N GLU A 81 3.18 -0.63 18.21
CA GLU A 81 2.53 0.56 18.77
C GLU A 81 1.19 0.20 19.41
N PRO A 82 0.72 0.99 20.41
CA PRO A 82 -0.61 0.81 20.98
C PRO A 82 -1.71 0.83 19.91
N GLY A 83 -2.67 -0.10 19.99
CA GLY A 83 -3.74 -0.23 19.01
C GLY A 83 -3.45 -1.20 17.87
N GLN A 84 -2.26 -1.80 17.81
CA GLN A 84 -1.89 -2.78 16.78
C GLN A 84 -2.21 -4.22 17.18
N TRP A 85 -2.58 -5.02 16.18
CA TRP A 85 -2.62 -6.48 16.24
C TRP A 85 -1.25 -7.03 15.91
N PHE A 86 -0.80 -8.06 16.64
CA PHE A 86 0.44 -8.76 16.37
C PHE A 86 0.20 -10.00 15.50
N LEU A 87 0.92 -10.11 14.38
CA LEU A 87 0.97 -11.27 13.51
C LEU A 87 2.36 -11.94 13.64
N PRO A 88 2.52 -12.98 14.47
CA PRO A 88 3.80 -13.65 14.66
C PRO A 88 4.21 -14.40 13.39
N LEU A 89 5.33 -14.02 12.77
CA LEU A 89 5.92 -14.75 11.65
C LEU A 89 6.87 -15.85 12.13
N VAL A 90 6.89 -16.97 11.41
CA VAL A 90 7.82 -18.09 11.65
C VAL A 90 8.84 -18.12 10.53
N GLY A 91 10.12 -18.11 10.88
CA GLY A 91 11.26 -18.30 9.99
C GLY A 91 12.03 -19.57 10.33
N GLN A 92 13.09 -19.85 9.57
CA GLN A 92 13.84 -21.10 9.69
C GLN A 92 14.42 -21.36 11.10
N ASN A 93 14.87 -20.30 11.77
CA ASN A 93 15.50 -20.37 13.11
C ASN A 93 14.76 -19.50 14.13
N PHE A 94 13.51 -19.12 13.86
CA PHE A 94 12.82 -18.08 14.62
C PHE A 94 11.32 -18.33 14.62
N ASP A 95 10.68 -18.32 15.77
CA ASP A 95 9.22 -18.36 15.89
C ASP A 95 8.77 -17.16 16.74
N ALA A 96 8.09 -16.22 16.09
CA ALA A 96 7.64 -15.00 16.74
C ALA A 96 6.49 -15.21 17.75
N HIS A 97 5.85 -16.40 17.76
CA HIS A 97 4.86 -16.71 18.77
C HIS A 97 5.46 -16.71 20.18
N ASN A 98 6.77 -16.98 20.31
CA ASN A 98 7.49 -16.90 21.58
C ASN A 98 7.54 -15.50 22.20
N PHE A 99 7.19 -14.44 21.43
CA PHE A 99 7.11 -13.06 21.95
C PHE A 99 5.68 -12.65 22.32
N ILE A 100 4.71 -13.57 22.25
CA ILE A 100 3.38 -13.35 22.77
C ILE A 100 3.46 -13.48 24.29
N THR A 101 3.70 -12.37 24.97
CA THR A 101 3.77 -12.31 26.44
C THR A 101 2.66 -11.40 26.99
N PRO A 102 2.30 -11.51 28.28
CA PRO A 102 1.43 -10.53 28.93
C PRO A 102 1.92 -9.09 28.82
N GLU A 103 3.24 -8.86 28.72
CA GLU A 103 3.80 -7.51 28.56
C GLU A 103 3.48 -6.91 27.19
N LEU A 104 3.26 -7.74 26.16
CA LEU A 104 2.84 -7.23 24.86
C LEU A 104 1.45 -6.58 24.96
N ALA A 105 0.57 -7.15 25.79
CA ALA A 105 -0.74 -6.55 26.08
C ALA A 105 -0.60 -5.22 26.84
N THR A 106 0.35 -5.11 27.79
CA THR A 106 0.59 -3.85 28.52
C THR A 106 1.20 -2.76 27.64
N LYS A 107 1.92 -3.13 26.56
CA LYS A 107 2.36 -2.20 25.49
C LYS A 107 1.22 -1.71 24.58
N GLY A 108 -0.01 -2.17 24.80
CA GLY A 108 -1.19 -1.75 24.03
C GLY A 108 -1.46 -2.59 22.78
N CYS A 109 -0.84 -3.77 22.63
CA CYS A 109 -1.22 -4.73 21.60
C CYS A 109 -2.67 -5.17 21.80
N VAL A 110 -3.54 -4.93 20.83
CA VAL A 110 -4.98 -5.17 20.99
C VAL A 110 -5.41 -6.60 20.68
N GLY A 111 -4.53 -7.39 20.07
CA GLY A 111 -4.78 -8.80 19.82
C GLY A 111 -3.70 -9.49 19.00
N VAL A 112 -3.83 -10.81 18.85
CA VAL A 112 -2.94 -11.65 18.03
C VAL A 112 -3.72 -12.27 16.87
N ILE A 113 -3.09 -12.31 15.69
CA ILE A 113 -3.54 -13.08 14.53
C ILE A 113 -2.53 -14.22 14.36
N GLY A 114 -2.78 -15.41 14.89
CA GLY A 114 -1.73 -16.43 14.99
C GLY A 114 -2.27 -17.82 15.29
N ASN A 115 -1.38 -18.79 15.45
CA ASN A 115 -1.78 -20.18 15.69
C ASN A 115 -2.19 -20.42 17.15
N TRP A 116 -1.50 -19.77 18.07
CA TRP A 116 -1.70 -19.87 19.51
C TRP A 116 -1.27 -18.58 20.22
N VAL A 117 -1.63 -18.46 21.50
CA VAL A 117 -1.23 -17.36 22.39
C VAL A 117 -0.78 -17.96 23.73
N CYS A 118 0.01 -17.22 24.51
CA CYS A 118 0.44 -17.67 25.84
C CYS A 118 -0.74 -17.82 26.82
N GLU A 119 -0.53 -18.58 27.88
CA GLU A 119 -1.46 -18.62 29.01
C GLU A 119 -1.66 -17.21 29.59
N GLY A 120 -2.89 -16.90 30.00
CA GLY A 120 -3.24 -15.58 30.53
C GLY A 120 -3.36 -14.46 29.49
N TRP A 121 -3.16 -14.72 28.19
CA TRP A 121 -3.48 -13.74 27.15
C TRP A 121 -4.98 -13.42 27.20
N ASN A 122 -5.36 -12.15 27.37
CA ASN A 122 -6.76 -11.71 27.52
C ASN A 122 -7.26 -10.75 26.43
N ASN A 123 -6.39 -10.33 25.51
CA ASN A 123 -6.75 -9.43 24.41
C ASN A 123 -7.27 -10.21 23.19
N GLY A 124 -7.59 -9.52 22.10
CA GLY A 124 -8.13 -10.14 20.89
C GLY A 124 -7.30 -11.34 20.41
N PHE A 125 -7.96 -12.35 19.87
CA PHE A 125 -7.29 -13.51 19.29
C PHE A 125 -8.07 -14.05 18.10
N VAL A 126 -7.48 -13.87 16.92
CA VAL A 126 -7.90 -14.51 15.68
C VAL A 126 -6.97 -15.70 15.45
N LYS A 127 -7.52 -16.90 15.58
CA LYS A 127 -6.78 -18.12 15.32
C LYS A 127 -6.73 -18.41 13.83
N VAL A 128 -5.54 -18.65 13.32
CA VAL A 128 -5.30 -19.15 11.95
C VAL A 128 -4.77 -20.58 12.00
N GLU A 129 -5.12 -21.36 10.98
CA GLU A 129 -4.56 -22.69 10.77
C GLU A 129 -3.41 -22.59 9.76
N GLY A 130 -2.34 -23.35 9.96
CA GLY A 130 -1.19 -23.35 9.06
C GLY A 130 -0.22 -22.19 9.27
N ASP A 131 0.49 -21.80 8.21
CA ASP A 131 1.60 -20.84 8.27
C ASP A 131 1.12 -19.38 8.32
N THR A 132 1.70 -18.59 9.23
CA THR A 132 1.36 -17.18 9.42
C THR A 132 1.91 -16.27 8.33
N LEU A 133 2.97 -16.67 7.61
CA LEU A 133 3.42 -15.94 6.41
C LEU A 133 2.36 -16.04 5.30
N SER A 134 1.72 -17.19 5.13
CA SER A 134 0.59 -17.37 4.21
C SER A 134 -0.61 -16.51 4.61
N SER A 135 -0.84 -16.32 5.92
CA SER A 135 -1.84 -15.38 6.44
C SER A 135 -1.49 -13.92 6.10
N LEU A 136 -0.21 -13.53 6.22
CA LEU A 136 0.29 -12.21 5.80
C LEU A 136 0.03 -11.96 4.31
N LYS A 137 0.35 -12.92 3.43
CA LYS A 137 0.07 -12.81 1.99
C LYS A 137 -1.43 -12.64 1.73
N SER A 138 -2.27 -13.43 2.41
CA SER A 138 -3.73 -13.38 2.27
C SER A 138 -4.32 -12.03 2.69
N LEU A 139 -3.78 -11.43 3.77
CA LEU A 139 -4.07 -10.05 4.16
C LEU A 139 -3.65 -9.05 3.07
N GLY A 140 -2.49 -9.24 2.44
CA GLY A 140 -2.04 -8.44 1.30
C GLY A 140 -2.99 -8.50 0.11
N PHE A 141 -3.40 -9.70 -0.32
CA PHE A 141 -4.40 -9.88 -1.39
C PHE A 141 -5.74 -9.22 -1.05
N TYR A 142 -6.21 -9.39 0.19
CA TYR A 142 -7.45 -8.77 0.66
C TYR A 142 -7.35 -7.24 0.65
N ALA A 143 -6.25 -6.70 1.14
CA ALA A 143 -5.97 -5.26 1.15
C ALA A 143 -5.88 -4.69 -0.27
N ARG A 144 -5.26 -5.41 -1.21
CA ARG A 144 -5.26 -4.98 -2.61
C ARG A 144 -6.64 -5.03 -3.24
N ASN A 145 -7.47 -6.04 -2.93
CA ASN A 145 -8.84 -6.16 -3.43
C ASN A 145 -9.74 -4.99 -2.99
N ARG A 146 -9.54 -4.47 -1.77
CA ARG A 146 -10.28 -3.29 -1.28
C ARG A 146 -9.74 -1.96 -1.83
N PHE A 147 -8.54 -1.94 -2.40
CA PHE A 147 -7.92 -0.72 -2.90
C PHE A 147 -8.44 -0.36 -4.30
N SER A 148 -9.02 0.84 -4.43
CA SER A 148 -9.57 1.37 -5.68
C SER A 148 -8.70 2.42 -6.36
N GLY A 149 -7.60 2.84 -5.73
CA GLY A 149 -6.66 3.79 -6.32
C GLY A 149 -5.77 3.17 -7.38
N CYS A 150 -4.85 3.98 -7.90
CA CYS A 150 -3.85 3.54 -8.87
C CYS A 150 -2.60 3.03 -8.16
N LEU A 151 -2.24 1.77 -8.40
CA LEU A 151 -1.01 1.18 -7.86
C LEU A 151 0.11 1.18 -8.90
N ILE A 152 1.25 1.73 -8.52
CA ILE A 152 2.49 1.74 -9.29
C ILE A 152 3.45 0.74 -8.65
N GLY A 153 3.85 -0.29 -9.40
CA GLY A 153 4.88 -1.26 -9.02
C GLY A 153 6.12 -1.02 -9.86
N LEU A 154 7.29 -0.95 -9.23
CA LEU A 154 8.55 -0.72 -9.93
C LEU A 154 9.64 -1.69 -9.50
N THR A 155 10.43 -2.14 -10.48
CA THR A 155 11.63 -2.94 -10.26
C THR A 155 12.80 -2.42 -11.10
N GLY A 156 14.00 -2.90 -10.81
CA GLY A 156 15.26 -2.50 -11.43
C GLY A 156 16.43 -3.03 -10.64
N SER A 157 17.63 -3.07 -11.21
CA SER A 157 18.83 -3.42 -10.44
C SER A 157 19.19 -2.26 -9.51
N VAL A 158 19.21 -1.03 -10.04
CA VAL A 158 19.60 0.19 -9.31
C VAL A 158 18.55 1.28 -9.46
N GLY A 159 18.45 2.17 -8.47
CA GLY A 159 17.62 3.39 -8.54
C GLY A 159 16.17 3.22 -8.10
N LYS A 160 15.73 2.00 -7.74
CA LYS A 160 14.35 1.70 -7.32
C LYS A 160 13.83 2.66 -6.24
N THR A 161 14.52 2.77 -5.10
CA THR A 161 14.09 3.63 -4.00
C THR A 161 14.05 5.11 -4.39
N THR A 162 15.05 5.59 -5.13
CA THR A 162 15.08 6.98 -5.63
C THR A 162 13.89 7.25 -6.55
N THR A 163 13.63 6.38 -7.51
CA THR A 163 12.52 6.52 -8.45
C THR A 163 11.17 6.40 -7.76
N LYS A 164 11.00 5.48 -6.79
CA LYS A 164 9.79 5.41 -5.95
C LYS A 164 9.48 6.75 -5.30
N THR A 165 10.49 7.36 -4.66
CA THR A 165 10.33 8.65 -3.99
C THR A 165 10.02 9.76 -5.00
N MET A 166 10.69 9.80 -6.15
CA MET A 166 10.41 10.78 -7.20
C MET A 166 8.99 10.65 -7.78
N ILE A 167 8.52 9.43 -8.02
CA ILE A 167 7.14 9.17 -8.47
C ILE A 167 6.16 9.63 -7.40
N ALA A 168 6.41 9.30 -6.13
CA ALA A 168 5.54 9.71 -5.03
C ALA A 168 5.42 11.25 -4.95
N LEU A 169 6.55 11.95 -4.92
CA LEU A 169 6.60 13.41 -4.89
C LEU A 169 5.89 14.07 -6.08
N ALA A 170 6.04 13.50 -7.29
CA ALA A 170 5.34 14.03 -8.47
C ALA A 170 3.82 13.87 -8.35
N LEU A 171 3.35 12.73 -7.81
CA LEU A 171 1.94 12.39 -7.67
C LEU A 171 1.23 13.15 -6.54
N GLU A 172 1.96 13.69 -5.55
CA GLU A 172 1.39 14.51 -4.48
C GLU A 172 0.63 15.74 -5.00
N SER A 173 1.02 16.27 -6.16
CA SER A 173 0.32 17.37 -6.83
C SER A 173 -1.05 16.97 -7.42
N VAL A 174 -1.30 15.67 -7.57
CA VAL A 174 -2.49 15.09 -8.23
C VAL A 174 -3.43 14.43 -7.23
N GLY A 175 -2.91 13.88 -6.13
CA GLY A 175 -3.73 13.24 -5.11
C GLY A 175 -2.94 12.72 -3.92
N THR A 176 -3.63 12.02 -3.02
CA THR A 176 -3.02 11.40 -1.84
C THR A 176 -2.17 10.20 -2.25
N VAL A 177 -0.94 10.13 -1.74
CA VAL A 177 0.05 9.12 -2.11
C VAL A 177 0.48 8.33 -0.88
N TYR A 178 0.56 7.02 -1.02
CA TYR A 178 1.27 6.13 -0.12
C TYR A 178 2.42 5.46 -0.87
N TYR A 179 3.56 5.26 -0.22
CA TYR A 179 4.67 4.51 -0.80
C TYR A 179 5.34 3.64 0.26
N SER A 180 5.95 2.52 -0.17
CA SER A 180 6.55 1.57 0.78
C SER A 180 7.66 2.23 1.62
N PRO A 181 7.72 1.99 2.94
CA PRO A 181 8.76 2.56 3.79
C PRO A 181 10.11 1.86 3.56
N GLY A 182 11.20 2.64 3.57
CA GLY A 182 12.57 2.12 3.45
C GLY A 182 12.75 1.14 2.28
N ASN A 183 13.33 -0.02 2.57
CA ASN A 183 13.62 -1.11 1.63
C ASN A 183 12.59 -2.25 1.70
N TRP A 184 11.32 -1.95 1.97
CA TRP A 184 10.24 -2.95 1.96
C TRP A 184 9.90 -3.33 0.51
N ASN A 185 10.71 -4.23 -0.05
CA ASN A 185 10.62 -4.65 -1.45
C ASN A 185 10.57 -6.17 -1.64
N ASN A 186 10.75 -6.96 -0.58
CA ASN A 186 10.55 -8.41 -0.59
C ASN A 186 9.10 -8.78 -0.22
N GLU A 187 8.80 -10.07 -0.21
CA GLU A 187 7.47 -10.60 0.08
C GLU A 187 6.82 -10.01 1.35
N ILE A 188 7.54 -10.03 2.48
CA ILE A 188 7.04 -9.54 3.77
C ILE A 188 6.82 -8.02 3.72
N GLY A 189 7.82 -7.27 3.25
CA GLY A 189 7.77 -5.81 3.21
C GLY A 189 6.68 -5.29 2.28
N VAL A 190 6.51 -5.89 1.10
CA VAL A 190 5.46 -5.50 0.17
C VAL A 190 4.08 -5.85 0.74
N ALA A 191 3.91 -7.03 1.36
CA ALA A 191 2.65 -7.39 2.00
C ALA A 191 2.28 -6.39 3.10
N LEU A 192 3.23 -6.04 3.98
CA LEU A 192 3.02 -5.02 5.03
C LEU A 192 2.71 -3.64 4.45
N SER A 193 3.36 -3.26 3.35
CA SER A 193 3.06 -1.99 2.66
C SER A 193 1.61 -1.94 2.17
N VAL A 194 1.12 -3.01 1.55
CA VAL A 194 -0.26 -3.08 1.05
C VAL A 194 -1.27 -3.15 2.20
N ILE A 195 -0.96 -3.91 3.26
CA ILE A 195 -1.81 -4.05 4.46
C ILE A 195 -1.95 -2.72 5.21
N GLY A 196 -0.85 -1.96 5.31
CA GLY A 196 -0.77 -0.67 5.99
C GLY A 196 -1.25 0.53 5.15
N MET A 197 -1.54 0.33 3.87
CA MET A 197 -1.98 1.38 2.96
C MET A 197 -3.35 1.95 3.40
N PRO A 198 -3.45 3.28 3.68
CA PRO A 198 -4.71 3.89 4.08
C PRO A 198 -5.80 3.74 3.01
N ARG A 199 -7.06 3.75 3.44
CA ARG A 199 -8.21 3.43 2.57
C ARG A 199 -8.50 4.49 1.50
N ASP A 200 -8.11 5.72 1.76
CA ASP A 200 -8.43 6.93 1.01
C ASP A 200 -7.25 7.47 0.20
N VAL A 201 -6.17 6.70 0.06
CA VAL A 201 -5.07 7.09 -0.81
C VAL A 201 -5.44 6.89 -2.29
N GLY A 202 -5.17 7.90 -3.12
CA GLY A 202 -5.41 7.84 -4.56
C GLY A 202 -4.34 7.02 -5.28
N PHE A 203 -3.11 7.04 -4.77
CA PHE A 203 -1.96 6.38 -5.37
C PHE A 203 -1.17 5.55 -4.36
N GLY A 204 -0.71 4.38 -4.78
CA GLY A 204 0.26 3.57 -4.03
C GLY A 204 1.51 3.30 -4.87
N VAL A 205 2.71 3.56 -4.35
CA VAL A 205 3.98 3.35 -5.06
C VAL A 205 4.82 2.31 -4.32
N LEU A 206 4.98 1.12 -4.91
CA LEU A 206 5.66 -0.01 -4.29
C LEU A 206 6.88 -0.42 -5.08
N GLU A 207 7.98 -0.59 -4.37
CA GLU A 207 9.19 -1.20 -4.88
C GLU A 207 9.09 -2.73 -4.81
N MET A 208 9.51 -3.43 -5.86
CA MET A 208 9.54 -4.89 -5.95
C MET A 208 10.96 -5.37 -6.22
N GLY A 209 11.52 -6.06 -5.24
CA GLY A 209 12.85 -6.67 -5.27
C GLY A 209 12.75 -8.18 -5.46
N MET A 210 13.86 -8.78 -5.89
CA MET A 210 14.00 -10.23 -5.98
C MET A 210 15.44 -10.62 -5.69
N SER A 211 15.59 -11.84 -5.20
CA SER A 211 16.85 -12.56 -5.08
C SER A 211 16.90 -13.78 -6.00
N ARG A 212 15.74 -14.29 -6.45
CA ARG A 212 15.61 -15.47 -7.31
C ARG A 212 14.43 -15.33 -8.28
N GLU A 213 14.38 -16.18 -9.29
CA GLU A 213 13.23 -16.27 -10.21
C GLU A 213 11.93 -16.57 -9.45
N GLY A 214 10.82 -15.98 -9.91
CA GLY A 214 9.47 -16.17 -9.40
C GLY A 214 9.03 -15.11 -8.38
N GLU A 215 9.96 -14.45 -7.69
CA GLU A 215 9.61 -13.54 -6.59
C GLU A 215 8.90 -12.27 -7.09
N ILE A 216 9.35 -11.69 -8.21
CA ILE A 216 8.66 -10.50 -8.77
C ILE A 216 7.25 -10.90 -9.22
N LEU A 217 7.07 -12.10 -9.78
CA LEU A 217 5.75 -12.59 -10.16
C LEU A 217 4.81 -12.70 -8.95
N GLU A 218 5.29 -13.26 -7.84
CA GLU A 218 4.52 -13.38 -6.59
C GLU A 218 4.13 -12.00 -6.03
N LEU A 219 5.07 -11.05 -6.03
CA LEU A 219 4.81 -9.67 -5.62
C LEU A 219 3.78 -8.99 -6.55
N SER A 220 3.95 -9.15 -7.86
CA SER A 220 3.02 -8.62 -8.87
C SER A 220 1.63 -9.21 -8.73
N ARG A 221 1.49 -10.51 -8.41
CA ARG A 221 0.20 -11.16 -8.14
C ARG A 221 -0.52 -10.57 -6.94
N MET A 222 0.21 -10.36 -5.84
CA MET A 222 -0.36 -9.75 -4.64
C MET A 222 -0.77 -8.30 -4.89
N CYS A 223 0.09 -7.54 -5.55
CA CYS A 223 -0.08 -6.11 -5.74
C CYS A 223 -0.96 -5.73 -6.92
N ARG A 224 -1.07 -6.53 -7.99
CA ARG A 224 -1.76 -6.19 -9.25
C ARG A 224 -1.58 -4.70 -9.65
N PRO A 225 -0.34 -4.28 -9.98
CA PRO A 225 -0.07 -2.88 -10.32
C PRO A 225 -0.80 -2.46 -11.59
N ASN A 226 -1.38 -1.25 -11.57
CA ASN A 226 -1.94 -0.60 -12.75
C ASN A 226 -0.83 -0.02 -13.64
N VAL A 227 0.25 0.46 -13.02
CA VAL A 227 1.45 0.92 -13.71
C VAL A 227 2.63 0.05 -13.28
N ARG A 228 3.34 -0.51 -14.26
CA ARG A 228 4.45 -1.45 -14.08
C ARG A 228 5.69 -0.82 -14.67
N VAL A 229 6.72 -0.59 -13.84
CA VAL A 229 7.92 0.13 -14.26
C VAL A 229 9.14 -0.79 -14.15
N ILE A 230 9.91 -0.89 -15.22
CA ILE A 230 11.23 -1.53 -15.20
C ILE A 230 12.29 -0.48 -15.51
N LEU A 231 13.15 -0.22 -14.52
CA LEU A 231 14.15 0.84 -14.59
C LEU A 231 15.40 0.45 -15.37
N ASN A 232 15.99 -0.71 -15.07
CA ASN A 232 17.23 -1.18 -15.67
C ASN A 232 17.51 -2.64 -15.28
N VAL A 233 18.35 -3.28 -16.09
CA VAL A 233 18.95 -4.60 -15.87
C VAL A 233 20.47 -4.43 -15.83
N ASN A 234 21.01 -4.40 -14.61
CA ASN A 234 22.45 -4.41 -14.36
C ASN A 234 22.86 -5.65 -13.58
N ALA A 235 24.16 -5.95 -13.57
CA ALA A 235 24.80 -6.98 -12.75
C ALA A 235 24.54 -6.75 -11.25
N ALA A 236 23.43 -7.30 -10.77
CA ALA A 236 23.02 -7.33 -9.38
C ALA A 236 22.43 -8.71 -9.11
N HIS A 237 22.65 -9.26 -7.92
CA HIS A 237 22.20 -10.62 -7.55
C HIS A 237 22.77 -11.73 -8.45
N LEU A 238 23.91 -11.53 -9.11
CA LEU A 238 24.57 -12.54 -9.97
C LEU A 238 24.98 -13.81 -9.21
N GLU A 239 25.03 -13.77 -7.88
CA GLU A 239 25.20 -14.96 -7.05
C GLU A 239 24.04 -15.96 -7.16
N ASN A 240 22.87 -15.51 -7.65
CA ASN A 240 21.68 -16.33 -7.83
C ASN A 240 21.22 -16.45 -9.31
N PHE A 241 21.90 -15.77 -10.25
CA PHE A 241 21.55 -15.77 -11.67
C PHE A 241 22.80 -15.97 -12.53
N ALA A 242 22.71 -16.82 -13.55
CA ALA A 242 23.86 -17.19 -14.37
C ALA A 242 24.34 -16.05 -15.28
N ASN A 243 23.44 -15.14 -15.69
CA ASN A 243 23.72 -14.06 -16.62
C ASN A 243 22.69 -12.91 -16.51
N LEU A 244 22.90 -11.83 -17.27
CA LEU A 244 22.03 -10.66 -17.25
C LEU A 244 20.67 -10.92 -17.91
N GLU A 245 20.60 -11.87 -18.84
CA GLU A 245 19.35 -12.28 -19.48
C GLU A 245 18.40 -12.91 -18.46
N GLU A 246 18.89 -13.76 -17.55
CA GLU A 246 18.11 -14.32 -16.46
C GLU A 246 17.64 -13.24 -15.48
N VAL A 247 18.51 -12.27 -15.14
CA VAL A 247 18.13 -11.10 -14.33
C VAL A 247 17.03 -10.29 -15.04
N SER A 248 17.15 -10.10 -16.36
CA SER A 248 16.13 -9.43 -17.17
C SER A 248 14.79 -10.16 -17.10
N MET A 249 14.79 -11.47 -17.36
CA MET A 249 13.58 -12.30 -17.34
C MET A 249 12.91 -12.31 -15.97
N ALA A 250 13.68 -12.42 -14.88
CA ALA A 250 13.17 -12.35 -13.52
C ALA A 250 12.57 -10.97 -13.19
N LYS A 251 13.15 -9.86 -13.67
CA LYS A 251 12.52 -8.53 -13.53
C LYS A 251 11.28 -8.39 -14.41
N GLY A 252 11.31 -8.96 -15.61
CA GLY A 252 10.22 -8.98 -16.58
C GLY A 252 8.98 -9.72 -16.11
N GLU A 253 9.08 -10.53 -15.04
CA GLU A 253 7.93 -11.12 -14.36
C GLU A 253 6.86 -10.10 -13.95
N ILE A 254 7.27 -8.85 -13.67
CA ILE A 254 6.32 -7.77 -13.36
C ILE A 254 5.34 -7.51 -14.51
N LEU A 255 5.66 -7.91 -15.74
CA LEU A 255 4.86 -7.73 -16.94
C LEU A 255 3.96 -8.93 -17.26
N ARG A 256 4.25 -10.13 -16.72
CA ARG A 256 3.60 -11.39 -17.11
C ARG A 256 2.08 -11.36 -16.95
N GLU A 257 1.59 -10.67 -15.93
CA GLU A 257 0.15 -10.55 -15.62
C GLU A 257 -0.39 -9.13 -15.86
N ALA A 258 0.25 -8.37 -16.74
CA ALA A 258 -0.28 -7.10 -17.20
C ALA A 258 -1.56 -7.32 -18.02
N MET A 259 -2.62 -6.59 -17.71
CA MET A 259 -3.94 -6.69 -18.35
C MET A 259 -4.22 -5.49 -19.26
N PRO A 260 -5.17 -5.60 -20.22
CA PRO A 260 -5.65 -4.44 -20.97
C PRO A 260 -6.10 -3.32 -20.01
N GLY A 261 -5.59 -2.10 -20.23
CA GLY A 261 -5.79 -0.95 -19.34
C GLY A 261 -4.60 -0.66 -18.41
N ASP A 262 -3.72 -1.63 -18.18
CA ASP A 262 -2.44 -1.39 -17.49
C ASP A 262 -1.48 -0.57 -18.37
N VAL A 263 -0.52 0.08 -17.72
CA VAL A 263 0.57 0.82 -18.35
C VAL A 263 1.90 0.19 -17.99
N CYS A 264 2.67 -0.22 -18.99
CA CYS A 264 4.05 -0.69 -18.82
C CYS A 264 5.02 0.43 -19.22
N VAL A 265 5.83 0.88 -18.27
CA VAL A 265 6.89 1.87 -18.48
C VAL A 265 8.22 1.13 -18.54
N LEU A 266 8.84 1.14 -19.72
CA LEU A 266 10.06 0.38 -20.01
C LEU A 266 11.17 1.34 -20.38
N ASN A 267 12.30 1.30 -19.67
CA ASN A 267 13.45 2.11 -20.02
C ASN A 267 13.92 1.80 -21.46
N GLY A 268 13.77 2.78 -22.35
CA GLY A 268 14.13 2.66 -23.76
C GLY A 268 15.62 2.60 -24.05
N ASP A 269 16.46 2.99 -23.10
CA ASP A 269 17.93 2.98 -23.24
C ASP A 269 18.55 1.65 -22.80
N ASP A 270 17.77 0.75 -22.21
CA ASP A 270 18.23 -0.54 -21.73
C ASP A 270 17.78 -1.66 -22.69
N PRO A 271 18.71 -2.25 -23.48
CA PRO A 271 18.36 -3.28 -24.46
C PRO A 271 17.72 -4.52 -23.84
N LEU A 272 18.10 -4.89 -22.62
CA LEU A 272 17.55 -6.05 -21.93
C LEU A 272 16.14 -5.78 -21.41
N VAL A 273 15.84 -4.55 -20.99
CA VAL A 273 14.47 -4.16 -20.67
C VAL A 273 13.60 -4.13 -21.94
N MET A 274 14.15 -3.60 -23.04
CA MET A 274 13.44 -3.47 -24.31
C MET A 274 13.20 -4.80 -25.02
N SER A 275 13.97 -5.84 -24.72
CA SER A 275 13.76 -7.19 -25.24
C SER A 275 12.63 -7.96 -24.54
N LEU A 276 12.13 -7.46 -23.41
CA LEU A 276 11.12 -8.16 -22.62
C LEU A 276 9.76 -8.24 -23.33
N PRO A 277 9.11 -9.42 -23.29
CA PRO A 277 7.77 -9.56 -23.84
C PRO A 277 6.77 -8.76 -23.00
N VAL A 278 5.83 -8.12 -23.68
CA VAL A 278 4.70 -7.43 -23.05
C VAL A 278 3.43 -7.91 -23.72
N SER A 279 2.42 -8.25 -22.92
CA SER A 279 1.12 -8.70 -23.39
C SER A 279 0.49 -7.73 -24.40
N VAL A 280 -0.17 -8.29 -25.41
CA VAL A 280 -0.90 -7.51 -26.42
C VAL A 280 -2.02 -6.73 -25.74
N GLY A 281 -2.26 -5.49 -26.19
CA GLY A 281 -3.31 -4.62 -25.65
C GLY A 281 -2.93 -3.83 -24.40
N VAL A 282 -1.73 -4.03 -23.85
CA VAL A 282 -1.18 -3.21 -22.76
C VAL A 282 -0.54 -1.94 -23.32
N LYS A 283 -0.80 -0.79 -22.70
CA LYS A 283 -0.19 0.48 -23.12
C LYS A 283 1.28 0.49 -22.73
N LYS A 284 2.17 0.68 -23.72
CA LYS A 284 3.60 0.85 -23.47
C LYS A 284 3.96 2.33 -23.47
N ILE A 285 4.78 2.74 -22.51
CA ILE A 285 5.46 4.03 -22.50
C ILE A 285 6.96 3.72 -22.44
N ILE A 286 7.70 4.22 -23.42
CA ILE A 286 9.13 3.95 -23.57
C ILE A 286 9.86 5.30 -23.44
N PRO A 287 10.14 5.77 -22.20
CA PRO A 287 10.98 6.94 -22.01
C PRO A 287 12.41 6.61 -22.43
N LEU A 288 13.06 7.59 -23.07
CA LEU A 288 14.51 7.64 -23.25
C LEU A 288 15.05 8.59 -22.18
N PHE A 289 15.86 8.09 -21.26
CA PHE A 289 16.49 8.87 -20.19
C PHE A 289 17.81 9.48 -20.65
N LEU A 290 18.49 8.82 -21.58
CA LEU A 290 19.64 9.28 -22.31
C LEU A 290 19.22 9.46 -23.77
N GLY A 291 18.86 10.68 -24.16
CA GLY A 291 18.82 11.00 -25.59
C GLY A 291 20.19 10.64 -26.16
N LYS A 292 20.25 9.61 -27.02
CA LYS A 292 21.46 8.99 -27.60
C LYS A 292 22.72 9.60 -27.02
N GLY A 293 23.32 8.94 -26.02
CA GLY A 293 24.61 9.34 -25.49
C GLY A 293 25.49 9.81 -26.65
N CYS A 294 26.09 10.98 -26.48
CA CYS A 294 27.00 11.62 -27.43
C CYS A 294 28.06 10.58 -27.82
N GLY A 295 27.74 9.78 -28.83
CA GLY A 295 28.54 8.68 -29.30
C GLY A 295 29.62 9.29 -30.16
N GLU A 296 30.85 9.05 -29.73
CA GLU A 296 32.06 9.06 -30.52
C GLU A 296 31.74 8.87 -32.02
N LYS A 297 32.04 9.92 -32.79
CA LYS A 297 32.23 9.86 -34.23
C LYS A 297 33.56 9.20 -34.54
#